data_AF-A0A059CP54-F1
#
_entry.id   AF-A0A059CP54-F1
#
_cell.length_a   1.000
_cell.length_b   1.000
_cell.length_c   1.000
_cell.angle_alpha   90.00
_cell.angle_beta   90.00
_cell.angle_gamma   90.00
#
_symmetry.space_group_name_H-M   'P 1'
#
loop_
_entity.id
_entity.type
_entity.pdbx_description
1 polymer ?
#
loop_
_entity_poly.entity_id
_entity_poly.type
_entity_poly.pdbx_seq_one_letter_code
_entity_poly.pdbx_strand_id
1 'polypeptide(L)'
;MAAPYAFADSLFVLRRRFLSFFFSHFSSITCNSNSRPASIIVGRHHHREISQANGTASMDDANAVDVAGVPASTLNLIDLSSSDIRRSVSLLKQACLDSGFFYVINHGVSQHLMEEVFVQSRRFFGLPLSEKMKLLRNEKHRGYTPLFDQVLDPANQINGDYKEGYYIGVEVPEDDPRAQKPHFGPNLWPSEDILPRWRQAMEKFHCQALNVAKVVTRIIALALDLEADFFDKPEILGEPIATLRLLHYEGLVFDPFKGIYGAGAHSDFGFITLLATDDVPGLQICKNKDAKPPTWEYVQPMRG
;
A
#
# COMPACT_ATOMS: atom_id res chain seq x y z
N MET A 1 1.38 18.82 16.81
CA MET A 1 1.86 17.94 15.72
C MET A 1 0.62 17.39 15.03
N ALA A 2 0.55 17.47 13.70
CA ALA A 2 -0.56 16.88 12.95
C ALA A 2 -0.41 15.35 12.97
N ALA A 3 -1.52 14.64 13.09
CA ALA A 3 -1.56 13.18 13.12
C ALA A 3 -1.58 12.63 11.68
N PRO A 4 -0.82 11.56 11.35
CA PRO A 4 -0.71 11.06 9.98
C PRO A 4 -2.00 10.38 9.48
N TYR A 5 -2.32 10.59 8.21
CA TYR A 5 -3.37 9.87 7.46
C TYR A 5 -2.74 8.99 6.37
N ALA A 6 -3.24 7.77 6.22
CA ALA A 6 -2.84 6.86 5.14
C ALA A 6 -4.05 6.16 4.51
N PHE A 7 -3.94 5.85 3.22
CA PHE A 7 -4.88 5.01 2.48
C PHE A 7 -4.18 3.78 1.99
N ALA A 8 -4.63 2.60 2.41
CA ALA A 8 -4.07 1.34 1.96
C ALA A 8 -5.15 0.50 1.27
N ASP A 9 -4.99 0.22 -0.01
CA ASP A 9 -5.75 -0.85 -0.67
C ASP A 9 -5.05 -2.18 -0.37
N SER A 10 -5.20 -2.74 0.83
CA SER A 10 -4.40 -3.90 1.26
C SER A 10 -4.59 -5.12 0.35
N LEU A 11 -3.50 -5.89 0.08
CA LEU A 11 -3.29 -7.27 0.58
C LEU A 11 -1.93 -7.94 0.06
N PHE A 12 -1.05 -8.63 0.89
CA PHE A 12 0.03 -9.61 0.47
C PHE A 12 0.28 -10.94 1.31
N VAL A 13 0.17 -12.20 0.79
CA VAL A 13 1.08 -13.40 1.00
C VAL A 13 0.62 -14.62 0.15
N LEU A 14 1.55 -15.31 -0.52
CA LEU A 14 1.39 -16.68 -1.04
C LEU A 14 2.33 -17.66 -0.29
N ARG A 15 1.82 -18.81 0.17
CA ARG A 15 2.65 -19.94 0.66
C ARG A 15 3.13 -20.81 -0.52
N ARG A 16 4.45 -21.10 -0.50
CA ARG A 16 5.21 -22.23 -1.08
C ARG A 16 4.50 -23.19 -2.06
N ARG A 17 4.77 -23.03 -3.35
CA ARG A 17 5.27 -24.02 -4.35
C ARG A 17 4.92 -23.50 -5.75
N PHE A 18 5.79 -23.73 -6.74
CA PHE A 18 5.80 -23.19 -8.12
C PHE A 18 6.30 -21.74 -8.16
N LEU A 19 7.40 -21.33 -8.82
CA LEU A 19 8.18 -21.89 -9.92
C LEU A 19 9.67 -21.69 -9.60
N SER A 20 10.43 -22.78 -9.55
CA SER A 20 11.85 -22.73 -9.91
C SER A 20 11.88 -22.84 -11.43
N PHE A 21 12.52 -21.90 -12.13
CA PHE A 21 13.47 -22.17 -13.22
C PHE A 21 13.79 -20.91 -14.04
N PHE A 22 15.09 -20.71 -14.25
CA PHE A 22 15.79 -19.83 -15.19
C PHE A 22 15.63 -18.31 -15.03
N PHE A 23 16.75 -17.61 -14.86
CA PHE A 23 17.29 -16.77 -15.95
C PHE A 23 18.77 -16.45 -15.69
N SER A 24 19.59 -16.70 -16.71
CA SER A 24 20.99 -16.27 -16.81
C SER A 24 21.06 -15.01 -17.68
N HIS A 25 21.79 -14.01 -17.18
CA HIS A 25 22.56 -12.93 -17.82
C HIS A 25 22.09 -12.32 -19.15
N PHE A 26 21.96 -10.99 -19.21
CA PHE A 26 22.77 -10.11 -20.08
C PHE A 26 22.55 -8.60 -19.75
N SER A 27 23.55 -7.79 -20.06
CA SER A 27 23.84 -6.46 -19.49
C SER A 27 23.46 -5.24 -20.37
N SER A 28 23.19 -4.11 -19.68
CA SER A 28 23.57 -2.70 -19.93
C SER A 28 23.14 -1.93 -21.21
N ILE A 29 22.56 -0.73 -21.05
CA ILE A 29 23.16 0.61 -21.34
C ILE A 29 22.13 1.73 -21.06
N THR A 30 22.63 2.87 -20.60
CA THR A 30 21.97 4.10 -20.08
C THR A 30 21.59 5.12 -21.16
N CYS A 31 20.63 6.02 -20.88
CA CYS A 31 20.82 7.49 -20.83
C CYS A 31 19.51 8.23 -20.46
N ASN A 32 19.63 9.54 -20.24
CA ASN A 32 18.98 10.39 -19.25
C ASN A 32 18.05 11.45 -19.91
N SER A 33 17.03 11.92 -19.20
CA SER A 33 16.66 13.36 -19.03
C SER A 33 15.25 13.55 -18.45
N ASN A 34 15.10 14.64 -17.69
CA ASN A 34 14.12 14.92 -16.65
C ASN A 34 12.80 15.53 -17.13
N SER A 35 11.70 15.11 -16.50
CA SER A 35 10.60 15.95 -15.98
C SER A 35 9.69 15.07 -15.11
N ARG A 36 9.59 15.35 -13.79
CA ARG A 36 8.99 14.44 -12.78
C ARG A 36 7.54 14.80 -12.43
N PRO A 37 6.65 13.80 -12.39
CA PRO A 37 5.41 13.88 -11.57
C PRO A 37 5.24 12.66 -10.62
N ALA A 38 4.65 12.90 -9.44
CA ALA A 38 3.53 12.20 -8.77
C ALA A 38 3.57 10.67 -8.46
N SER A 39 3.57 10.13 -7.20
CA SER A 39 3.74 8.69 -6.83
C SER A 39 2.81 7.96 -5.79
N ILE A 40 2.45 6.69 -6.04
CA ILE A 40 1.84 5.71 -5.09
C ILE A 40 2.82 4.59 -4.71
N ILE A 41 2.87 4.14 -3.45
CA ILE A 41 3.77 3.04 -3.04
C ILE A 41 3.09 1.67 -3.18
N VAL A 42 3.79 0.65 -3.72
CA VAL A 42 3.30 -0.73 -3.88
C VAL A 42 4.24 -1.76 -3.26
N GLY A 43 3.74 -2.69 -2.44
CA GLY A 43 4.52 -3.72 -1.69
C GLY A 43 4.28 -5.20 -2.11
N ARG A 44 5.35 -6.05 -2.17
CA ARG A 44 5.34 -7.53 -2.42
C ARG A 44 6.60 -8.25 -1.87
N HIS A 45 6.49 -9.39 -1.17
CA HIS A 45 7.67 -10.12 -0.62
C HIS A 45 8.29 -11.22 -1.52
N HIS A 46 9.64 -11.38 -1.50
CA HIS A 46 10.36 -12.60 -1.95
C HIS A 46 11.63 -12.97 -1.14
N HIS A 47 12.11 -14.20 -1.32
CA HIS A 47 13.22 -14.90 -0.64
C HIS A 47 14.51 -14.88 -1.49
N ARG A 48 15.70 -14.75 -0.89
CA ARG A 48 17.00 -14.81 -1.61
C ARG A 48 17.84 -15.98 -1.10
N GLU A 49 18.27 -16.87 -1.99
CA GLU A 49 19.39 -17.78 -1.74
C GLU A 49 20.72 -17.03 -1.98
N ILE A 50 21.65 -17.18 -1.05
CA ILE A 50 22.94 -16.48 -1.03
C ILE A 50 23.91 -17.22 -1.96
N SER A 51 24.34 -16.58 -3.05
CA SER A 51 25.59 -16.92 -3.73
C SER A 51 26.61 -15.82 -3.48
N GLN A 52 27.72 -16.15 -2.83
CA GLN A 52 28.83 -15.24 -2.56
C GLN A 52 29.48 -14.77 -3.87
N ALA A 53 29.67 -13.47 -4.01
CA ALA A 53 30.61 -12.89 -4.96
C ALA A 53 31.32 -11.71 -4.29
N ASN A 54 32.66 -11.81 -4.20
CA ASN A 54 33.54 -10.75 -3.74
C ASN A 54 33.65 -9.67 -4.82
N GLY A 55 33.54 -8.40 -4.41
CA GLY A 55 33.85 -7.25 -5.25
C GLY A 55 33.98 -5.99 -4.39
N THR A 56 35.19 -5.44 -4.35
CA THR A 56 35.49 -4.16 -3.72
C THR A 56 35.15 -3.01 -4.66
N ALA A 57 34.36 -2.03 -4.21
CA ALA A 57 34.27 -0.72 -4.84
C ALA A 57 33.93 0.35 -3.78
N SER A 58 34.51 1.53 -3.99
CA SER A 58 34.74 2.63 -3.05
C SER A 58 33.53 3.50 -2.71
N MET A 59 33.65 4.17 -1.57
CA MET A 59 32.80 5.23 -1.03
C MET A 59 32.69 6.44 -1.96
N ASP A 60 31.45 6.93 -2.16
CA ASP A 60 30.96 8.26 -1.76
C ASP A 60 29.69 8.61 -2.56
N ASP A 61 28.52 8.55 -1.92
CA ASP A 61 27.59 9.70 -1.80
C ASP A 61 26.25 9.32 -1.12
N ALA A 62 25.80 10.24 -0.25
CA ALA A 62 24.43 10.44 0.26
C ALA A 62 23.81 9.42 1.25
N ASN A 63 24.35 9.35 2.45
CA ASN A 63 23.54 9.00 3.64
C ASN A 63 22.69 10.21 4.05
N ALA A 64 21.51 10.35 3.44
CA ALA A 64 20.46 11.22 3.98
C ALA A 64 19.83 10.52 5.20
N VAL A 65 20.30 10.90 6.39
CA VAL A 65 19.74 10.44 7.68
C VAL A 65 18.65 11.41 8.09
N ASP A 66 17.45 10.92 8.41
CA ASP A 66 16.34 11.74 8.90
C ASP A 66 15.81 11.26 10.27
N VAL A 67 15.16 12.20 10.99
CA VAL A 67 14.62 12.35 12.37
C VAL A 67 14.97 11.33 13.48
N ALA A 68 15.29 10.07 13.19
CA ALA A 68 15.56 9.03 14.18
C ALA A 68 16.80 8.14 13.89
N GLY A 69 17.65 8.48 12.92
CA GLY A 69 18.87 7.70 12.65
C GLY A 69 18.64 6.40 11.84
N VAL A 70 17.43 6.20 11.31
CA VAL A 70 17.08 5.08 10.44
C VAL A 70 17.33 5.49 8.98
N PRO A 71 17.97 4.65 8.16
CA PRO A 71 18.27 4.98 6.77
C PRO A 71 17.00 5.15 5.92
N ALA A 72 17.05 6.10 4.97
CA ALA A 72 15.99 6.28 3.98
C ALA A 72 16.07 5.20 2.88
N SER A 73 14.91 4.68 2.48
CA SER A 73 14.83 3.66 1.44
C SER A 73 14.97 4.29 0.04
N THR A 74 15.80 3.68 -0.80
CA THR A 74 15.86 3.99 -2.23
C THR A 74 14.95 3.02 -2.97
N LEU A 75 13.77 3.49 -3.40
CA LEU A 75 12.77 2.68 -4.11
C LEU A 75 12.73 3.04 -5.59
N ASN A 76 12.42 2.06 -6.45
CA ASN A 76 12.24 2.30 -7.88
C ASN A 76 10.97 3.12 -8.16
N LEU A 77 11.01 3.93 -9.22
CA LEU A 77 9.86 4.69 -9.72
C LEU A 77 9.36 4.03 -11.01
N ILE A 78 8.08 3.63 -11.01
CA ILE A 78 7.40 2.97 -12.13
C ILE A 78 6.45 3.98 -12.76
N ASP A 79 6.82 4.52 -13.92
CA ASP A 79 6.00 5.49 -14.65
C ASP A 79 4.94 4.77 -15.49
N LEU A 80 3.66 4.97 -15.15
CA LEU A 80 2.52 4.37 -15.86
C LEU A 80 2.17 5.09 -17.17
N SER A 81 2.73 6.29 -17.40
CA SER A 81 2.61 7.02 -18.67
C SER A 81 3.76 6.75 -19.64
N SER A 82 4.79 6.02 -19.21
CA SER A 82 5.95 5.68 -20.04
C SER A 82 5.55 4.87 -21.27
N SER A 83 6.02 5.28 -22.44
CA SER A 83 5.91 4.48 -23.67
C SER A 83 6.85 3.27 -23.68
N ASP A 84 7.89 3.26 -22.83
CA ASP A 84 8.82 2.13 -22.70
C ASP A 84 8.37 1.19 -21.58
N ILE A 85 7.43 0.31 -21.92
CA ILE A 85 6.92 -0.71 -21.00
C ILE A 85 8.01 -1.67 -20.51
N ARG A 86 9.05 -1.94 -21.32
CA ARG A 86 10.13 -2.87 -20.94
C ARG A 86 10.95 -2.32 -19.79
N ARG A 87 11.19 -1.00 -19.78
CA ARG A 87 11.84 -0.33 -18.66
C ARG A 87 10.99 -0.43 -17.39
N SER A 88 9.68 -0.16 -17.47
CA SER A 88 8.77 -0.28 -16.32
C SER A 88 8.74 -1.71 -15.78
N VAL A 89 8.69 -2.72 -16.66
CA VAL A 89 8.77 -4.14 -16.30
C VAL A 89 10.09 -4.47 -15.60
N SER A 90 11.23 -4.02 -16.13
CA SER A 90 12.55 -4.26 -15.54
C SER A 90 12.69 -3.64 -14.16
N LEU A 91 12.29 -2.37 -14.00
CA LEU A 91 12.32 -1.66 -12.72
C LEU A 91 11.39 -2.29 -11.68
N LEU A 92 10.19 -2.70 -12.09
CA LEU A 92 9.24 -3.36 -11.21
C LEU A 92 9.79 -4.72 -10.77
N LYS A 93 10.32 -5.52 -11.70
CA LYS A 93 10.95 -6.82 -11.39
C LYS A 93 12.08 -6.64 -10.40
N GLN A 94 12.93 -5.63 -10.59
CA GLN A 94 14.02 -5.32 -9.67
C GLN A 94 13.50 -4.90 -8.28
N ALA A 95 12.43 -4.10 -8.21
CA ALA A 95 11.83 -3.69 -6.94
C ALA A 95 11.24 -4.89 -6.19
N CYS A 96 10.52 -5.77 -6.88
CA CYS A 96 9.96 -6.99 -6.30
C CYS A 96 11.02 -7.98 -5.79
N LEU A 97 12.22 -8.00 -6.39
CA LEU A 97 13.33 -8.85 -5.98
C LEU A 97 14.18 -8.24 -4.84
N ASP A 98 14.10 -6.93 -4.63
CA ASP A 98 14.84 -6.22 -3.58
C ASP A 98 14.01 -6.03 -2.31
N SER A 99 13.30 -4.91 -2.20
CA SER A 99 12.52 -4.56 -1.02
C SER A 99 11.08 -5.07 -1.08
N GLY A 100 10.59 -5.33 -2.29
CA GLY A 100 9.18 -5.51 -2.54
C GLY A 100 8.40 -4.21 -2.73
N PHE A 101 9.02 -3.06 -2.47
CA PHE A 101 8.39 -1.75 -2.49
C PHE A 101 8.83 -0.91 -3.68
N PHE A 102 7.90 -0.19 -4.30
CA PHE A 102 8.21 0.79 -5.36
C PHE A 102 7.19 1.92 -5.40
N TYR A 103 7.61 3.07 -5.91
CA TYR A 103 6.74 4.18 -6.27
C TYR A 103 6.14 3.96 -7.66
N VAL A 104 4.89 4.34 -7.84
CA VAL A 104 4.15 4.27 -9.10
C VAL A 104 3.77 5.68 -9.47
N ILE A 105 4.29 6.19 -10.57
CA ILE A 105 4.09 7.56 -10.99
C ILE A 105 3.21 7.72 -12.21
N ASN A 106 2.64 8.93 -12.39
CA ASN A 106 1.77 9.26 -13.52
C ASN A 106 0.60 8.29 -13.68
N HIS A 107 0.03 7.87 -12.55
CA HIS A 107 -1.00 6.84 -12.50
C HIS A 107 -2.40 7.32 -12.91
N GLY A 108 -2.59 8.61 -13.17
CA GLY A 108 -3.83 9.17 -13.71
C GLY A 108 -4.90 9.52 -12.68
N VAL A 109 -4.68 9.28 -11.39
CA VAL A 109 -5.55 9.82 -10.33
C VAL A 109 -5.22 11.29 -10.16
N SER A 110 -6.20 12.17 -10.33
CA SER A 110 -5.96 13.62 -10.23
C SER A 110 -5.58 14.03 -8.80
N GLN A 111 -4.62 14.94 -8.68
CA GLN A 111 -4.22 15.55 -7.40
C GLN A 111 -5.41 16.11 -6.60
N HIS A 112 -6.36 16.77 -7.27
CA HIS A 112 -7.57 17.29 -6.62
C HIS A 112 -8.39 16.18 -5.94
N LEU A 113 -8.51 15.00 -6.56
CA LEU A 113 -9.23 13.87 -5.98
C LEU A 113 -8.48 13.30 -4.77
N MET A 114 -7.15 13.17 -4.85
CA MET A 114 -6.33 12.75 -3.71
C MET A 114 -6.55 13.68 -2.51
N GLU A 115 -6.44 14.99 -2.73
CA GLU A 115 -6.64 16.02 -1.70
C GLU A 115 -8.06 15.97 -1.12
N GLU A 116 -9.07 15.82 -1.98
CA GLU A 116 -10.47 15.70 -1.56
C GLU A 116 -10.69 14.49 -0.66
N VAL A 117 -10.11 13.33 -1.00
CA VAL A 117 -10.20 12.10 -0.19
C VAL A 117 -9.54 12.29 1.17
N PHE A 118 -8.36 12.91 1.23
CA PHE A 118 -7.70 13.25 2.51
C PHE A 118 -8.51 14.24 3.36
N VAL A 119 -9.09 15.28 2.74
CA VAL A 119 -9.98 16.23 3.43
C VAL A 119 -11.21 15.52 3.99
N GLN A 120 -11.85 14.67 3.20
CA GLN A 120 -13.05 13.94 3.61
C GLN A 120 -12.75 12.90 4.70
N SER A 121 -11.57 12.27 4.64
CA SER A 121 -11.11 11.35 5.69
C SER A 121 -10.87 12.07 7.01
N ARG A 122 -10.21 13.25 6.97
CA ARG A 122 -10.07 14.13 8.15
C ARG A 122 -11.42 14.49 8.78
N ARG A 123 -12.40 14.84 7.95
CA ARG A 123 -13.75 15.17 8.42
C ARG A 123 -14.41 13.99 9.11
N PHE A 124 -14.30 12.79 8.54
CA PHE A 124 -14.84 11.57 9.16
C PHE A 124 -14.17 11.26 10.49
N PHE A 125 -12.84 11.21 10.55
CA PHE A 125 -12.13 10.86 11.78
C PHE A 125 -12.26 11.94 12.87
N GLY A 126 -12.54 13.19 12.48
CA GLY A 126 -12.89 14.29 13.38
C GLY A 126 -14.32 14.25 13.94
N LEU A 127 -15.18 13.32 13.51
CA LEU A 127 -16.52 13.17 14.09
C LEU A 127 -16.45 12.67 15.54
N PRO A 128 -17.49 12.97 16.36
CA PRO A 128 -17.63 12.35 17.68
C PRO A 128 -17.59 10.83 17.59
N LEU A 129 -16.95 10.17 18.57
CA LEU A 129 -16.84 8.71 18.60
C LEU A 129 -18.22 8.03 18.49
N SER A 130 -19.25 8.59 19.12
CA SER A 130 -20.63 8.09 19.04
C SER A 130 -21.17 8.03 17.61
N GLU A 131 -20.79 8.97 16.74
CA GLU A 131 -21.19 8.96 15.33
C GLU A 131 -20.39 7.92 14.54
N LYS A 132 -19.07 7.83 14.76
CA LYS A 132 -18.22 6.83 14.11
C LYS A 132 -18.64 5.40 14.46
N MET A 133 -19.02 5.15 15.73
CA MET A 133 -19.45 3.84 16.22
C MET A 133 -20.80 3.36 15.64
N LYS A 134 -21.63 4.25 15.08
CA LYS A 134 -22.84 3.82 14.34
C LYS A 134 -22.51 3.05 13.07
N LEU A 135 -21.29 3.21 12.58
CA LEU A 135 -20.77 2.58 11.36
C LEU A 135 -19.76 1.49 11.70
N LEU A 136 -19.82 0.89 12.90
CA LEU A 136 -18.88 -0.14 13.34
C LEU A 136 -18.76 -1.27 12.32
N ARG A 137 -17.52 -1.75 12.10
CA ARG A 137 -17.20 -2.75 11.09
C ARG A 137 -18.07 -4.01 11.24
N ASN A 138 -18.81 -4.34 10.20
CA ASN A 138 -19.70 -5.51 10.16
C ASN A 138 -18.97 -6.81 9.78
N GLU A 139 -19.70 -7.93 9.74
CA GLU A 139 -19.19 -9.26 9.37
C GLU A 139 -18.71 -9.37 7.91
N LYS A 140 -19.09 -8.42 7.05
CA LYS A 140 -18.58 -8.30 5.68
C LYS A 140 -17.31 -7.43 5.60
N HIS A 141 -16.78 -7.02 6.75
CA HIS A 141 -15.61 -6.15 6.89
C HIS A 141 -15.82 -4.75 6.27
N ARG A 142 -17.03 -4.19 6.36
CA ARG A 142 -17.35 -2.82 5.94
C ARG A 142 -17.55 -1.91 7.14
N GLY A 143 -17.03 -0.70 7.09
CA GLY A 143 -17.22 0.32 8.13
C GLY A 143 -16.00 0.61 9.00
N TYR A 144 -16.26 1.24 10.13
CA TYR A 144 -15.30 1.84 11.05
C TYR A 144 -14.68 0.83 12.03
N THR A 145 -13.39 0.99 12.30
CA THR A 145 -12.67 0.30 13.37
C THR A 145 -12.08 1.32 14.36
N PRO A 146 -12.38 1.23 15.66
CA PRO A 146 -11.82 2.12 16.66
C PRO A 146 -10.33 1.88 16.90
N LEU A 147 -9.70 2.78 17.66
CA LEU A 147 -8.37 2.56 18.22
C LEU A 147 -8.30 1.20 18.93
N PHE A 148 -7.15 0.54 18.82
CA PHE A 148 -6.88 -0.76 19.45
C PHE A 148 -7.68 -1.96 18.91
N ASP A 149 -8.50 -1.78 17.87
CA ASP A 149 -9.27 -2.89 17.24
C ASP A 149 -8.36 -3.97 16.63
N GLN A 150 -7.13 -3.60 16.25
CA GLN A 150 -6.15 -4.49 15.64
C GLN A 150 -4.89 -4.58 16.50
N VAL A 151 -4.29 -5.78 16.54
CA VAL A 151 -2.99 -6.04 17.15
C VAL A 151 -2.14 -6.74 16.10
N LEU A 152 -1.40 -5.95 15.32
CA LEU A 152 -0.63 -6.46 14.18
C LEU A 152 0.68 -7.13 14.64
N ASP A 153 1.29 -6.62 15.71
CA ASP A 153 2.49 -7.19 16.32
C ASP A 153 2.24 -7.52 17.80
N PRO A 154 1.59 -8.66 18.10
CA PRO A 154 1.25 -9.04 19.47
C PRO A 154 2.47 -9.32 20.35
N ALA A 155 3.67 -9.47 19.76
CA ALA A 155 4.90 -9.65 20.52
C ALA A 155 5.43 -8.33 21.08
N ASN A 156 5.23 -7.22 20.36
CA ASN A 156 5.78 -5.92 20.72
C ASN A 156 4.71 -4.88 21.11
N GLN A 157 3.43 -5.13 20.86
CA GLN A 157 2.33 -4.21 21.18
C GLN A 157 1.55 -4.64 22.41
N ILE A 158 1.37 -3.69 23.34
CA ILE A 158 0.70 -3.94 24.62
C ILE A 158 -0.82 -3.75 24.51
N ASN A 159 -1.27 -2.63 23.93
CA ASN A 159 -2.68 -2.25 23.91
C ASN A 159 -3.35 -2.49 22.54
N GLY A 160 -2.59 -2.82 21.51
CA GLY A 160 -3.01 -2.81 20.11
C GLY A 160 -2.48 -1.61 19.34
N ASP A 161 -2.91 -1.50 18.08
CA ASP A 161 -2.51 -0.46 17.15
C ASP A 161 -3.14 0.88 17.50
N TYR A 162 -2.32 1.92 17.56
CA TYR A 162 -2.74 3.31 17.80
C TYR A 162 -3.24 3.96 16.49
N LYS A 163 -4.21 3.30 15.86
CA LYS A 163 -4.87 3.77 14.65
C LYS A 163 -6.35 3.42 14.67
N GLU A 164 -7.15 4.34 14.17
CA GLU A 164 -8.52 4.07 13.78
C GLU A 164 -8.59 3.92 12.25
N GLY A 165 -9.66 3.31 11.75
CA GLY A 165 -9.78 3.06 10.32
C GLY A 165 -11.20 2.92 9.80
N TYR A 166 -11.34 2.92 8.48
CA TYR A 166 -12.61 2.71 7.78
C TYR A 166 -12.39 1.85 6.54
N TYR A 167 -13.28 0.87 6.34
CA TYR A 167 -13.16 -0.14 5.29
C TYR A 167 -14.31 0.00 4.29
N ILE A 168 -13.96 0.21 3.03
CA ILE A 168 -14.89 0.34 1.90
C ILE A 168 -14.48 -0.72 0.88
N GLY A 169 -15.37 -1.67 0.57
CA GLY A 169 -15.11 -2.63 -0.49
C GLY A 169 -15.79 -2.26 -1.80
N VAL A 170 -15.68 -3.15 -2.79
CA VAL A 170 -16.48 -3.05 -4.02
C VAL A 170 -17.96 -3.11 -3.63
N GLU A 171 -18.72 -2.11 -4.06
CA GLU A 171 -20.15 -2.01 -3.74
C GLU A 171 -20.92 -3.16 -4.39
N VAL A 172 -21.68 -3.89 -3.58
CA VAL A 172 -22.58 -4.95 -4.04
C VAL A 172 -23.93 -4.72 -3.38
N PRO A 173 -24.99 -4.44 -4.16
CA PRO A 173 -26.34 -4.26 -3.62
C PRO A 173 -26.81 -5.47 -2.81
N GLU A 174 -27.66 -5.24 -1.80
CA GLU A 174 -28.17 -6.29 -0.92
C GLU A 174 -28.97 -7.37 -1.68
N ASP A 175 -29.65 -6.99 -2.75
CA ASP A 175 -30.44 -7.87 -3.61
C ASP A 175 -29.61 -8.62 -4.65
N ASP A 176 -28.31 -8.32 -4.77
CA ASP A 176 -27.40 -9.05 -5.64
C ASP A 176 -27.04 -10.42 -5.05
N PRO A 177 -27.13 -11.54 -5.80
CA PRO A 177 -26.76 -12.85 -5.30
C PRO A 177 -25.33 -12.94 -4.73
N ARG A 178 -24.41 -12.08 -5.18
CA ARG A 178 -23.04 -12.00 -4.67
C ARG A 178 -22.99 -11.53 -3.22
N ALA A 179 -23.97 -10.77 -2.73
CA ALA A 179 -24.04 -10.33 -1.32
C ALA A 179 -24.12 -11.51 -0.32
N GLN A 180 -24.51 -12.71 -0.79
CA GLN A 180 -24.48 -13.93 0.03
C GLN A 180 -23.05 -14.43 0.28
N LYS A 181 -22.07 -14.04 -0.54
CA LYS A 181 -20.66 -14.44 -0.39
C LYS A 181 -19.97 -13.62 0.73
N PRO A 182 -18.98 -14.18 1.45
CA PRO A 182 -18.15 -13.40 2.37
C PRO A 182 -17.48 -12.22 1.67
N HIS A 183 -17.31 -11.08 2.35
CA HIS A 183 -16.70 -9.85 1.82
C HIS A 183 -17.46 -9.14 0.69
N PHE A 184 -18.60 -9.63 0.23
CA PHE A 184 -19.47 -8.94 -0.73
C PHE A 184 -20.76 -8.52 -0.01
N GLY A 185 -21.20 -7.29 -0.27
CA GLY A 185 -22.38 -6.68 0.33
C GLY A 185 -22.28 -5.16 0.28
N PRO A 186 -23.33 -4.46 0.74
CA PRO A 186 -23.36 -3.01 0.70
C PRO A 186 -22.30 -2.44 1.64
N ASN A 187 -21.72 -1.31 1.25
CA ASN A 187 -20.86 -0.55 2.15
C ASN A 187 -21.71 0.17 3.21
N LEU A 188 -21.13 0.37 4.39
CA LEU A 188 -21.68 1.29 5.37
C LEU A 188 -21.26 2.70 4.96
N TRP A 189 -22.21 3.64 4.93
CA TRP A 189 -21.97 5.02 4.53
C TRP A 189 -22.46 5.97 5.62
N PRO A 190 -21.67 7.00 5.98
CA PRO A 190 -22.21 8.09 6.81
C PRO A 190 -23.34 8.80 6.08
N SER A 191 -24.29 9.36 6.83
CA SER A 191 -25.37 10.16 6.23
C SER A 191 -24.81 11.36 5.49
N GLU A 192 -25.40 11.68 4.33
CA GLU A 192 -25.04 12.85 3.51
C GLU A 192 -25.21 14.16 4.29
N ASP A 193 -26.13 14.22 5.27
CA ASP A 193 -26.34 15.39 6.13
C ASP A 193 -25.15 15.62 7.09
N ILE A 194 -24.45 14.56 7.47
CA ILE A 194 -23.31 14.62 8.41
C ILE A 194 -22.01 14.82 7.65
N LEU A 195 -21.83 14.09 6.54
CA LEU A 195 -20.62 14.16 5.71
C LEU A 195 -20.98 14.30 4.22
N PRO A 196 -21.34 15.51 3.77
CA PRO A 196 -21.66 15.77 2.38
C PRO A 196 -20.49 15.41 1.46
N ARG A 197 -20.81 14.76 0.34
CA ARG A 197 -19.90 14.35 -0.73
C ARG A 197 -18.86 13.32 -0.33
N TRP A 198 -18.91 12.79 0.90
CA TRP A 198 -17.93 11.83 1.39
C TRP A 198 -17.99 10.52 0.61
N ARG A 199 -19.19 9.94 0.49
CA ARG A 199 -19.42 8.73 -0.31
C ARG A 199 -18.94 8.91 -1.74
N GLN A 200 -19.34 10.00 -2.40
CA GLN A 200 -18.97 10.30 -3.78
C GLN A 200 -17.44 10.36 -3.98
N ALA A 201 -16.73 11.02 -3.05
CA ALA A 201 -15.27 11.11 -3.11
C ALA A 201 -14.61 9.72 -2.97
N MET A 202 -15.06 8.91 -2.01
CA MET A 202 -14.51 7.58 -1.77
C MET A 202 -14.81 6.59 -2.90
N GLU A 203 -16.04 6.58 -3.43
CA GLU A 203 -16.41 5.74 -4.59
C GLU A 203 -15.57 6.11 -5.82
N LYS A 204 -15.44 7.41 -6.10
CA LYS A 204 -14.65 7.90 -7.23
C LYS A 204 -13.17 7.53 -7.07
N PHE A 205 -12.61 7.68 -5.87
CA PHE A 205 -11.23 7.31 -5.60
C PHE A 205 -10.99 5.81 -5.69
N HIS A 206 -11.84 5.00 -5.06
CA HIS A 206 -11.73 3.54 -5.10
C HIS A 206 -11.78 3.02 -6.54
N CYS A 207 -12.67 3.56 -7.38
CA CYS A 207 -12.72 3.23 -8.80
C CYS A 207 -11.42 3.58 -9.54
N GLN A 208 -10.84 4.76 -9.29
CA GLN A 208 -9.59 5.17 -9.91
C GLN A 208 -8.40 4.34 -9.41
N ALA A 209 -8.31 4.07 -8.11
CA ALA A 209 -7.27 3.23 -7.52
C ALA A 209 -7.32 1.80 -8.07
N LEU A 210 -8.52 1.23 -8.26
CA LEU A 210 -8.70 -0.06 -8.94
C LEU A 210 -8.18 -0.07 -10.38
N ASN A 211 -8.34 1.03 -11.11
CA ASN A 211 -7.76 1.15 -12.46
C ASN A 211 -6.23 1.20 -12.42
N VAL A 212 -5.66 1.95 -11.47
CA VAL A 212 -4.20 1.95 -11.25
C VAL A 212 -3.70 0.55 -10.92
N ALA A 213 -4.38 -0.14 -10.00
CA ALA A 213 -4.05 -1.50 -9.61
C ALA A 213 -4.02 -2.43 -10.83
N LYS A 214 -5.04 -2.39 -11.70
CA LYS A 214 -5.08 -3.16 -12.96
C LYS A 214 -3.90 -2.88 -13.88
N VAL A 215 -3.49 -1.61 -14.03
CA VAL A 215 -2.31 -1.29 -14.86
C VAL A 215 -1.04 -1.86 -14.23
N VAL A 216 -0.87 -1.73 -12.91
CA VAL A 216 0.28 -2.28 -12.19
C VAL A 216 0.31 -3.81 -12.28
N THR A 217 -0.82 -4.50 -12.12
CA THR A 217 -0.88 -5.96 -12.23
C THR A 217 -0.52 -6.45 -13.64
N ARG A 218 -0.86 -5.70 -14.69
CA ARG A 218 -0.41 -6.01 -16.06
C ARG A 218 1.11 -5.91 -16.23
N ILE A 219 1.76 -4.92 -15.60
CA ILE A 219 3.23 -4.82 -15.58
C ILE A 219 3.83 -6.00 -14.79
N ILE A 220 3.20 -6.39 -13.68
CA ILE A 220 3.60 -7.57 -12.91
C ILE A 220 3.48 -8.84 -13.76
N ALA A 221 2.41 -9.01 -14.54
CA ALA A 221 2.24 -10.16 -15.41
C ALA A 221 3.39 -10.27 -16.42
N LEU A 222 3.73 -9.15 -17.08
CA LEU A 222 4.86 -9.09 -18.00
C LEU A 222 6.20 -9.36 -17.31
N ALA A 223 6.42 -8.89 -16.07
CA ALA A 223 7.63 -9.18 -15.31
C ALA A 223 7.80 -10.67 -14.95
N LEU A 224 6.69 -11.40 -14.91
CA LEU A 224 6.60 -12.84 -14.71
C LEU A 224 6.58 -13.63 -16.03
N ASP A 225 6.83 -12.97 -17.16
CA ASP A 225 6.81 -13.56 -18.50
C ASP A 225 5.44 -14.18 -18.87
N LEU A 226 4.35 -13.57 -18.37
CA LEU A 226 2.95 -13.92 -18.68
C LEU A 226 2.33 -12.95 -19.68
N GLU A 227 1.15 -13.30 -20.21
CA GLU A 227 0.30 -12.37 -20.98
C GLU A 227 -0.05 -11.15 -20.12
N ALA A 228 -0.06 -9.95 -20.70
CA ALA A 228 -0.29 -8.72 -19.95
C ALA A 228 -1.62 -8.74 -19.17
N ASP A 229 -2.68 -9.26 -19.77
CA ASP A 229 -4.03 -9.37 -19.21
C ASP A 229 -4.25 -10.66 -18.40
N PHE A 230 -3.19 -11.41 -18.07
CA PHE A 230 -3.29 -12.66 -17.33
C PHE A 230 -4.11 -12.53 -16.04
N PHE A 231 -3.89 -11.45 -15.27
CA PHE A 231 -4.60 -11.22 -14.01
C PHE A 231 -6.01 -10.64 -14.20
N ASP A 232 -6.35 -10.11 -15.38
CA ASP A 232 -7.68 -9.51 -15.63
C ASP A 232 -8.80 -10.56 -15.75
N LYS A 233 -8.42 -11.84 -15.87
CA LYS A 233 -9.35 -12.98 -15.97
C LYS A 233 -10.26 -13.05 -14.73
N PRO A 234 -11.58 -13.25 -14.88
CA PRO A 234 -12.53 -13.28 -13.76
C PRO A 234 -12.15 -14.24 -12.63
N GLU A 235 -11.57 -15.39 -12.98
CA GLU A 235 -11.15 -16.43 -12.04
C GLU A 235 -9.91 -16.06 -11.22
N ILE A 236 -9.24 -14.94 -11.57
CA ILE A 236 -7.99 -14.48 -10.95
C ILE A 236 -8.22 -13.14 -10.23
N LEU A 237 -8.19 -12.00 -10.92
CA LEU A 237 -8.47 -10.67 -10.34
C LEU A 237 -9.53 -9.87 -11.12
N GLY A 238 -10.26 -10.48 -12.06
CA GLY A 238 -11.34 -9.81 -12.79
C GLY A 238 -12.53 -9.44 -11.90
N GLU A 239 -12.77 -10.21 -10.83
CA GLU A 239 -13.74 -9.89 -9.76
C GLU A 239 -13.03 -9.82 -8.39
N PRO A 240 -12.22 -8.78 -8.13
CA PRO A 240 -11.35 -8.76 -6.96
C PRO A 240 -12.12 -8.45 -5.68
N ILE A 241 -11.68 -9.05 -4.57
CA ILE A 241 -11.97 -8.54 -3.23
C ILE A 241 -11.03 -7.35 -2.99
N ALA A 242 -11.43 -6.16 -3.45
CA ALA A 242 -10.68 -4.92 -3.28
C ALA A 242 -11.30 -4.08 -2.17
N THR A 243 -10.45 -3.59 -1.26
CA THR A 243 -10.86 -2.82 -0.08
C THR A 243 -10.03 -1.56 0.04
N LEU A 244 -10.68 -0.41 -0.08
CA LEU A 244 -10.15 0.88 0.31
C LEU A 244 -10.18 1.01 1.83
N ARG A 245 -8.99 1.13 2.42
CA ARG A 245 -8.83 1.40 3.85
C ARG A 245 -8.41 2.84 4.09
N LEU A 246 -9.21 3.59 4.83
CA LEU A 246 -8.84 4.88 5.39
C LEU A 246 -8.22 4.65 6.77
N LEU A 247 -7.09 5.27 7.05
CA LEU A 247 -6.38 5.16 8.32
C LEU A 247 -6.08 6.54 8.89
N HIS A 248 -6.32 6.68 10.18
CA HIS A 248 -5.87 7.82 10.97
C HIS A 248 -5.11 7.30 12.19
N TYR A 249 -3.84 7.65 12.26
CA TYR A 249 -2.97 7.27 13.37
C TYR A 249 -3.08 8.33 14.45
N GLU A 250 -3.24 7.91 15.71
CA GLU A 250 -3.29 8.89 16.79
C GLU A 250 -1.92 9.56 16.93
N GLY A 251 -1.89 10.89 17.02
CA GLY A 251 -0.64 11.68 17.15
C GLY A 251 0.09 11.51 18.49
N LEU A 252 -0.21 10.45 19.25
CA LEU A 252 0.54 10.08 20.44
C LEU A 252 1.97 9.70 20.05
N VAL A 253 2.90 9.98 20.95
CA VAL A 253 4.33 9.79 20.74
C VAL A 253 4.62 8.30 20.54
N PHE A 254 4.98 7.94 19.30
CA PHE A 254 5.61 6.67 18.97
C PHE A 254 6.69 6.35 20.00
N ASP A 255 6.51 5.25 20.73
CA ASP A 255 7.44 4.81 21.76
C ASP A 255 7.58 3.28 21.69
N PRO A 256 8.50 2.79 20.83
CA PRO A 256 8.78 1.37 20.68
C PRO A 256 9.19 0.70 21.99
N PHE A 257 9.86 1.43 22.88
CA PHE A 257 10.30 0.90 24.18
C PHE A 257 9.12 0.67 25.12
N LYS A 258 8.00 1.35 24.91
CA LYS A 258 6.73 1.12 25.61
C LYS A 258 5.74 0.28 24.80
N GLY A 259 6.15 -0.27 23.65
CA GLY A 259 5.27 -1.04 22.78
C GLY A 259 4.16 -0.21 22.12
N ILE A 260 4.39 1.10 21.95
CA ILE A 260 3.44 2.03 21.34
C ILE A 260 3.79 2.19 19.85
N TYR A 261 3.03 1.52 19.00
CA TYR A 261 3.15 1.57 17.55
C TYR A 261 1.84 2.04 16.93
N GLY A 262 1.92 2.91 15.92
CA GLY A 262 0.76 3.28 15.12
C GLY A 262 0.17 2.07 14.41
N ALA A 263 1.04 1.28 13.76
CA ALA A 263 0.77 -0.08 13.32
C ALA A 263 2.01 -0.93 13.62
N GLY A 264 1.83 -2.09 14.26
CA GLY A 264 2.93 -3.02 14.48
C GLY A 264 3.53 -3.59 13.18
N ALA A 265 4.68 -4.26 13.28
CA ALA A 265 5.30 -4.94 12.15
C ALA A 265 4.39 -6.06 11.61
N HIS A 266 4.02 -6.00 10.32
CA HIS A 266 3.15 -6.99 9.68
C HIS A 266 3.37 -7.06 8.16
N SER A 267 2.74 -8.05 7.54
CA SER A 267 2.44 -8.08 6.11
C SER A 267 0.92 -8.09 5.93
N ASP A 268 0.42 -7.54 4.82
CA ASP A 268 -1.01 -7.66 4.49
C ASP A 268 -1.37 -9.13 4.07
N PHE A 269 -2.49 -9.43 3.38
CA PHE A 269 -3.00 -10.82 3.16
C PHE A 269 -3.37 -11.31 1.71
N GLY A 270 -3.00 -10.65 0.60
CA GLY A 270 -3.40 -11.00 -0.81
C GLY A 270 -2.44 -10.56 -1.94
N PHE A 271 -2.84 -9.77 -2.97
CA PHE A 271 -1.99 -9.58 -4.17
C PHE A 271 -1.08 -8.33 -4.24
N ILE A 272 -1.62 -7.12 -4.23
CA ILE A 272 -0.86 -5.87 -4.21
C ILE A 272 -1.53 -4.87 -3.27
N THR A 273 -0.73 -3.98 -2.70
CA THR A 273 -1.23 -2.83 -1.93
C THR A 273 -0.91 -1.52 -2.64
N LEU A 274 -1.89 -0.66 -2.89
CA LEU A 274 -1.65 0.74 -3.25
C LEU A 274 -1.71 1.57 -1.97
N LEU A 275 -0.62 2.26 -1.65
CA LEU A 275 -0.52 3.10 -0.46
C LEU A 275 -0.32 4.57 -0.84
N ALA A 276 -1.26 5.40 -0.40
CA ALA A 276 -1.15 6.86 -0.44
C ALA A 276 -1.02 7.38 0.99
N THR A 277 -0.02 8.21 1.25
CA THR A 277 0.17 8.85 2.55
C THR A 277 -0.06 10.35 2.42
N ASP A 278 -0.30 11.01 3.55
CA ASP A 278 -0.04 12.44 3.62
C ASP A 278 1.48 12.72 3.64
N ASP A 279 1.85 13.99 3.72
CA ASP A 279 3.25 14.41 3.79
C ASP A 279 3.89 14.16 5.17
N VAL A 280 3.21 13.45 6.09
CA VAL A 280 3.72 13.17 7.43
C VAL A 280 4.53 11.85 7.38
N PRO A 281 5.85 11.88 7.69
CA PRO A 281 6.65 10.67 7.73
C PRO A 281 6.17 9.70 8.81
N GLY A 282 6.17 8.40 8.50
CA GLY A 282 5.77 7.37 9.46
C GLY A 282 5.87 5.94 8.95
N LEU A 283 5.96 5.74 7.63
CA LEU A 283 6.11 4.41 7.04
C LEU A 283 7.56 3.93 7.12
N GLN A 284 7.74 2.72 7.64
CA GLN A 284 8.98 1.96 7.57
C GLN A 284 8.73 0.63 6.87
N ILE A 285 9.72 0.17 6.09
CA ILE A 285 9.69 -1.14 5.43
C ILE A 285 10.86 -2.00 5.90
N CYS A 286 10.63 -3.31 5.98
CA CYS A 286 11.68 -4.27 6.29
C CYS A 286 12.14 -4.97 5.01
N LYS A 287 13.31 -4.60 4.48
CA LYS A 287 13.87 -5.22 3.26
C LYS A 287 14.21 -6.69 3.45
N ASN A 288 14.73 -7.05 4.62
CA ASN A 288 15.11 -8.43 4.92
C ASN A 288 14.55 -8.85 6.28
N LYS A 289 13.35 -9.43 6.25
CA LYS A 289 12.66 -9.95 7.43
C LYS A 289 13.41 -11.11 8.12
N ASP A 290 14.28 -11.80 7.39
CA ASP A 290 15.04 -12.94 7.91
C ASP A 290 16.36 -12.49 8.57
N ALA A 291 16.75 -11.22 8.40
CA ALA A 291 17.87 -10.63 9.11
C ALA A 291 17.62 -10.60 10.62
N LYS A 292 18.68 -10.81 11.41
CA LYS A 292 18.63 -10.76 12.87
C LYS A 292 19.71 -9.78 13.38
N PRO A 293 19.34 -8.58 13.85
CA PRO A 293 17.97 -8.03 13.93
C PRO A 293 17.41 -7.64 12.55
N PRO A 294 16.08 -7.53 12.39
CA PRO A 294 15.48 -7.02 11.17
C PRO A 294 15.93 -5.57 10.91
N THR A 295 16.21 -5.25 9.65
CA THR A 295 16.58 -3.90 9.23
C THR A 295 15.35 -3.18 8.70
N TRP A 296 15.10 -1.99 9.24
CA TRP A 296 13.99 -1.12 8.85
C TRP A 296 14.54 0.10 8.11
N GLU A 297 13.83 0.53 7.07
CA GLU A 297 14.15 1.73 6.30
C GLU A 297 12.93 2.64 6.23
N TYR A 298 13.12 3.96 6.40
CA TYR A 298 12.03 4.92 6.22
C TYR A 298 11.68 5.06 4.75
N VAL A 299 10.38 5.14 4.46
CA VAL A 299 9.89 5.48 3.14
C VAL A 299 9.49 6.95 3.15
N GLN A 300 10.19 7.75 2.36
CA GLN A 300 9.94 9.19 2.26
C GLN A 300 8.60 9.46 1.58
N PRO A 301 7.70 10.26 2.16
CA PRO A 301 6.50 10.68 1.46
C PRO A 301 6.88 11.37 0.14
N MET A 302 6.23 10.97 -0.95
CA MET A 302 6.45 11.57 -2.26
C MET A 302 5.10 12.03 -2.80
N ARG A 303 5.03 13.31 -3.15
CA ARG A 303 3.79 13.92 -3.62
C ARG A 303 3.45 13.53 -5.04
N GLY A 304 2.14 13.29 -5.19
CA GLY A 304 1.33 13.01 -6.37
C GLY A 304 1.08 11.52 -6.52
#